data_AF-A0A4Y2VQ40-F1
#
_entry.id   AF-A0A4Y2VQ40-F1
#
_cell.length_a   1.000
_cell.length_b   1.000
_cell.length_c   1.000
_cell.angle_alpha   90.00
_cell.angle_beta   90.00
_cell.angle_gamma   90.00
#
_symmetry.space_group_name_H-M   'P 1'
#
loop_
_entity.id
_entity.type
_entity.pdbx_description
1 polymer ?
#
loop_
_entity_poly.entity_id
_entity_poly.type
_entity_poly.pdbx_seq_one_letter_code
_entity_poly.pdbx_strand_id
1 'polypeptide(L)'
;MQGKNQFIDDIWAHLKAFKLKLNVFAGQLAKNDLSHFSRFNSTPSVNEEKLKNYEDVLKKLHFECERRFQDFSTIQTELDIFTMPFNVNCEAVRSDLQLELIELQSSQAVVSKYAKVRVLQIIIESKFPKFNISLPENQCYVCFILYM
;
A
#
# COMPACT_ATOMS: atom_id res chain seq x y z
N MET A 1 -5.59 3.81 -14.38
CA MET A 1 -5.28 5.26 -14.44
C MET A 1 -4.15 5.50 -13.46
N GLN A 2 -2.92 5.69 -13.93
CA GLN A 2 -1.82 6.16 -13.09
C GLN A 2 -1.64 7.63 -13.44
N GLY A 3 -1.92 8.51 -12.47
CA GLY A 3 -1.71 9.94 -12.64
C GLY A 3 -0.22 10.23 -12.83
N LYS A 4 0.10 11.33 -13.53
CA LYS A 4 1.47 11.82 -13.66
C LYS A 4 2.06 12.00 -12.24
N ASN A 5 3.22 11.39 -11.97
CA ASN A 5 3.93 11.39 -10.66
C ASN A 5 3.31 10.55 -9.53
N GLN A 6 2.41 9.60 -9.82
CA GLN A 6 2.01 8.59 -8.81
C GLN A 6 3.02 7.44 -8.81
N PHE A 7 3.72 7.28 -7.69
CA PHE A 7 4.66 6.18 -7.49
C PHE A 7 3.95 4.93 -6.96
N ILE A 8 4.60 3.77 -7.04
CA ILE A 8 4.01 2.49 -6.65
C ILE A 8 3.65 2.42 -5.16
N ASP A 9 4.45 3.09 -4.31
CA ASP A 9 4.20 3.30 -2.89
C ASP A 9 2.91 4.07 -2.64
N ASP A 10 2.63 5.14 -3.40
CA ASP A 10 1.37 5.89 -3.29
C ASP A 10 0.17 5.02 -3.67
N ILE A 11 0.26 4.28 -4.77
CA ILE A 11 -0.81 3.38 -5.22
C ILE A 11 -1.07 2.30 -4.16
N TRP A 12 0.01 1.75 -3.60
CA TRP A 12 -0.08 0.74 -2.56
C TRP A 12 -0.70 1.28 -1.27
N ALA A 13 -0.31 2.48 -0.83
CA ALA A 13 -0.89 3.14 0.33
C ALA A 13 -2.39 3.42 0.14
N HIS A 14 -2.79 3.92 -1.03
CA HIS A 14 -4.20 4.13 -1.34
C HIS A 14 -4.99 2.82 -1.35
N LEU A 15 -4.41 1.74 -1.89
CA LEU A 15 -5.04 0.43 -1.90
C LEU A 15 -5.20 -0.13 -0.49
N LYS A 16 -4.16 -0.08 0.36
CA LYS A 16 -4.26 -0.43 1.80
C LYS A 16 -5.39 0.34 2.47
N ALA A 17 -5.42 1.66 2.29
CA ALA A 17 -6.46 2.51 2.89
C ALA A 17 -7.87 2.19 2.37
N PHE A 18 -8.01 1.90 1.07
CA PHE A 18 -9.29 1.53 0.47
C PHE A 18 -9.81 0.19 1.04
N LYS A 19 -8.96 -0.84 1.09
CA LYS A 19 -9.33 -2.14 1.70
C LYS A 19 -9.77 -1.98 3.15
N LEU A 20 -9.01 -1.21 3.95
CA LEU A 20 -9.35 -0.93 5.34
C LEU A 20 -10.71 -0.21 5.47
N LYS A 21 -10.97 0.79 4.62
CA LYS A 21 -12.26 1.50 4.59
C LYS A 21 -13.43 0.56 4.29
N LEU A 22 -13.28 -0.36 3.33
CA LEU A 22 -14.32 -1.36 3.03
C LEU A 22 -14.63 -2.22 4.25
N ASN A 23 -13.60 -2.67 4.97
CA ASN A 23 -13.78 -3.47 6.18
C ASN A 23 -14.46 -2.69 7.31
N VAL A 24 -14.03 -1.43 7.54
CA VAL A 24 -14.66 -0.53 8.53
C VAL A 24 -16.13 -0.30 8.18
N PHE A 25 -16.43 0.03 6.93
CA PHE A 25 -17.80 0.27 6.47
C PHE A 25 -18.68 -0.97 6.61
N ALA A 26 -18.19 -2.15 6.23
CA ALA A 26 -18.94 -3.40 6.42
C ALA A 26 -19.24 -3.64 7.92
N GLY A 27 -18.25 -3.47 8.80
CA GLY A 27 -18.42 -3.63 10.24
C GLY A 27 -19.36 -2.60 10.88
N GLN A 28 -19.42 -1.38 10.34
CA GLN A 28 -20.34 -0.34 10.76
C GLN A 28 -21.78 -0.65 10.35
N LEU A 29 -21.99 -1.05 9.10
CA LEU A 29 -23.32 -1.47 8.62
C LEU A 29 -23.86 -2.67 9.41
N ALA A 30 -23.01 -3.64 9.75
CA ALA A 30 -23.38 -4.79 10.59
C ALA A 30 -23.87 -4.40 12.00
N LYS A 31 -23.44 -3.23 12.50
CA LYS A 31 -23.82 -2.68 13.82
C LYS A 31 -24.91 -1.61 13.72
N ASN A 32 -25.44 -1.35 12.53
CA ASN A 32 -26.30 -0.20 12.24
C ASN A 32 -25.65 1.15 12.62
N ASP A 33 -24.31 1.22 12.64
CA ASP A 33 -23.57 2.46 12.83
C ASP A 33 -23.48 3.20 11.49
N LEU A 34 -24.12 4.36 11.43
CA LEU A 34 -24.22 5.18 10.23
C LEU A 34 -23.42 6.49 10.34
N SER A 35 -22.49 6.57 11.29
CA SER A 35 -21.65 7.75 11.55
C SER A 35 -20.94 8.31 10.30
N HIS A 36 -20.53 7.46 9.37
CA HIS A 36 -19.88 7.87 8.11
C HIS A 36 -20.84 7.94 6.90
N PHE A 37 -22.13 7.66 7.11
CA PHE A 37 -23.16 7.59 6.08
C PHE A 37 -24.20 8.69 6.28
N SER A 38 -23.78 9.96 6.19
CA SER A 38 -24.60 11.14 6.50
C SER A 38 -25.96 11.18 5.78
N ARG A 39 -26.04 10.68 4.54
CA ARG A 39 -27.30 10.56 3.76
C ARG A 39 -28.28 9.53 4.32
N PHE A 40 -27.79 8.50 5.01
CA PHE A 40 -28.62 7.50 5.68
C PHE A 40 -29.10 8.00 7.05
N ASN A 41 -28.32 8.84 7.73
CA ASN A 41 -28.75 9.48 8.99
C ASN A 41 -29.91 10.46 8.79
N SER A 42 -30.10 10.99 7.58
CA SER A 42 -31.21 11.89 7.26
C SER A 42 -32.49 11.16 6.82
N THR A 43 -32.48 9.82 6.71
CA THR A 43 -33.68 9.05 6.33
C THR A 43 -34.44 8.54 7.56
N PRO A 44 -35.76 8.77 7.65
CA PRO A 44 -36.56 8.52 8.87
C PRO A 44 -36.78 7.05 9.21
N SER A 45 -36.51 6.12 8.28
CA SER A 45 -36.49 4.69 8.56
C SER A 45 -35.41 4.03 7.72
N VAL A 46 -34.36 3.54 8.36
CA VAL A 46 -33.33 2.77 7.68
C VAL A 46 -33.80 1.33 7.57
N ASN A 47 -33.86 0.81 6.35
CA ASN A 47 -34.26 -0.57 6.10
C ASN A 47 -33.08 -1.51 6.41
N GLU A 48 -33.20 -2.31 7.47
CA GLU A 48 -32.18 -3.25 7.93
C GLU A 48 -31.79 -4.29 6.86
N GLU A 49 -32.74 -4.77 6.06
CA GLU A 49 -32.47 -5.68 4.94
C GLU A 49 -31.58 -5.01 3.89
N LYS A 50 -31.80 -3.72 3.60
CA LYS A 50 -30.93 -2.96 2.70
C LYS A 50 -29.53 -2.78 3.28
N LEU A 51 -29.40 -2.51 4.59
CA LEU A 51 -28.09 -2.41 5.24
C LEU A 51 -27.32 -3.71 5.14
N LYS A 52 -27.99 -4.84 5.40
CA LYS A 52 -27.39 -6.18 5.25
C LYS A 52 -26.95 -6.45 3.81
N ASN A 53 -27.76 -6.07 2.81
CA ASN A 53 -27.36 -6.18 1.41
C ASN A 53 -26.11 -5.34 1.09
N TYR A 54 -26.01 -4.12 1.62
CA TYR A 54 -24.81 -3.29 1.44
C TYR A 54 -23.59 -3.85 2.17
N GLU A 55 -23.75 -4.36 3.39
CA GLU A 55 -22.70 -5.07 4.12
C GLU A 55 -22.15 -6.23 3.28
N ASP A 56 -23.03 -7.08 2.72
CA ASP A 56 -22.64 -8.22 1.90
C ASP A 56 -21.91 -7.79 0.62
N VAL A 57 -22.36 -6.71 -0.02
CA VAL A 57 -21.67 -6.12 -1.19
C VAL A 57 -20.28 -5.63 -0.82
N LEU A 58 -20.12 -4.93 0.32
CA LEU A 58 -18.82 -4.45 0.78
C LEU A 58 -17.87 -5.60 1.11
N LYS A 59 -18.36 -6.67 1.76
CA LYS A 59 -17.55 -7.87 2.03
C LYS A 59 -17.10 -8.55 0.75
N LYS A 60 -17.99 -8.69 -0.23
CA LYS A 60 -17.64 -9.24 -1.56
C LYS A 60 -16.60 -8.37 -2.27
N LEU A 61 -16.78 -7.05 -2.25
CA LEU A 61 -15.83 -6.13 -2.85
C LEU A 61 -14.45 -6.18 -2.16
N HIS A 62 -14.43 -6.27 -0.83
CA HIS A 62 -13.19 -6.45 -0.07
C HIS A 62 -12.47 -7.74 -0.48
N PHE A 63 -13.20 -8.86 -0.54
CA PHE A 63 -12.67 -10.15 -0.97
C PHE A 63 -12.09 -10.10 -2.38
N GLU A 64 -12.83 -9.49 -3.32
CA GLU A 64 -12.37 -9.31 -4.70
C GLU A 64 -11.13 -8.42 -4.79
N CYS A 65 -11.02 -7.39 -3.96
CA CYS A 65 -9.80 -6.59 -3.85
C CYS A 65 -8.62 -7.43 -3.33
N GLU A 66 -8.80 -8.20 -2.25
CA GLU A 66 -7.74 -9.06 -1.74
C GLU A 66 -7.28 -10.08 -2.80
N ARG A 67 -8.22 -10.74 -3.50
CA ARG A 67 -7.91 -11.68 -4.57
C ARG A 67 -7.16 -11.01 -5.72
N ARG A 68 -7.62 -9.85 -6.17
CA ARG A 68 -7.06 -9.15 -7.34
C ARG A 68 -5.64 -8.63 -7.11
N PHE A 69 -5.31 -8.31 -5.85
CA PHE A 69 -4.04 -7.73 -5.44
C PHE A 69 -3.24 -8.66 -4.53
N GLN A 70 -3.52 -9.96 -4.56
CA GLN A 70 -2.83 -10.94 -3.74
C GLN A 70 -1.32 -10.96 -4.03
N ASP A 71 -0.90 -10.74 -5.27
CA ASP A 71 0.52 -10.71 -5.65
C ASP A 71 1.28 -9.61 -4.89
N PHE A 72 0.64 -8.49 -4.55
CA PHE A 72 1.28 -7.43 -3.76
C PHE A 72 1.60 -7.87 -2.34
N SER A 73 0.92 -8.88 -1.81
CA SER A 73 1.28 -9.47 -0.51
C SER A 73 2.62 -10.19 -0.55
N THR A 74 3.01 -10.72 -1.72
CA THR A 74 4.29 -11.45 -1.89
C THR A 74 5.49 -10.50 -1.95
N ILE A 75 5.28 -9.28 -2.43
CA ILE A 75 6.29 -8.22 -2.51
C ILE A 75 6.10 -7.15 -1.42
N GLN A 76 5.28 -7.45 -0.40
CA GLN A 76 4.89 -6.50 0.63
C GLN A 76 6.10 -5.95 1.37
N THR A 77 7.05 -6.82 1.70
CA THR A 77 8.28 -6.48 2.41
C THR A 77 9.15 -5.54 1.59
N GLU A 78 9.29 -5.79 0.29
CA GLU A 78 10.01 -4.92 -0.64
C GLU A 78 9.33 -3.54 -0.75
N LEU A 79 8.00 -3.50 -0.85
CA LEU A 79 7.24 -2.24 -0.83
C LEU A 79 7.41 -1.48 0.50
N ASP A 80 7.49 -2.19 1.63
CA ASP A 80 7.73 -1.58 2.94
C ASP A 80 9.15 -1.01 3.03
N ILE A 81 10.16 -1.65 2.42
CA ILE A 81 11.51 -1.09 2.30
C ILE A 81 11.48 0.21 1.48
N PHE A 82 10.71 0.27 0.39
CA PHE A 82 10.60 1.47 -0.43
C PHE A 82 9.80 2.60 0.21
N THR A 83 8.84 2.29 1.07
CA THR A 83 7.97 3.29 1.71
C THR A 83 8.52 3.78 3.04
N MET A 84 9.00 2.85 3.88
CA MET A 84 9.43 3.10 5.25
C MET A 84 10.65 2.23 5.61
N PRO A 85 11.80 2.40 4.92
CA PRO A 85 12.96 1.53 5.07
C PRO A 85 13.45 1.44 6.51
N PHE A 86 13.29 2.50 7.31
CA PHE A 86 13.74 2.55 8.71
C PHE A 86 12.81 1.85 9.71
N ASN A 87 11.60 1.46 9.29
CA ASN A 87 10.64 0.75 10.12
C ASN A 87 10.58 -0.75 9.81
N VAL A 88 11.35 -1.21 8.82
CA VAL A 88 11.40 -2.62 8.43
C VAL A 88 12.41 -3.37 9.30
N ASN A 89 11.99 -4.51 9.85
CA ASN A 89 12.89 -5.41 10.57
C ASN A 89 13.85 -6.10 9.58
N CYS A 90 15.15 -5.78 9.68
CA CYS A 90 16.20 -6.36 8.83
C CYS A 90 16.30 -7.88 8.92
N GLU A 91 15.91 -8.50 10.04
CA GLU A 91 15.97 -9.96 10.18
C GLU A 91 14.82 -10.66 9.46
N ALA A 92 13.71 -9.95 9.22
CA ALA A 92 12.51 -10.49 8.58
C ALA A 92 12.51 -10.33 7.05
N VAL A 93 13.51 -9.66 6.47
CA VAL A 93 13.66 -9.53 5.01
C VAL A 93 14.49 -10.67 4.44
N ARG A 94 14.37 -10.91 3.13
CA ARG A 94 15.15 -11.92 2.42
C ARG A 94 16.65 -11.70 2.61
N SER A 95 17.40 -12.80 2.78
CA SER A 95 18.84 -12.78 3.11
C SER A 95 19.70 -11.96 2.15
N ASP A 96 19.31 -11.89 0.87
CA ASP A 96 20.00 -11.11 -0.15
C ASP A 96 19.88 -9.59 0.05
N LEU A 97 18.84 -9.13 0.76
CA LEU A 97 18.55 -7.71 1.02
C LEU A 97 18.95 -7.25 2.43
N GLN A 98 19.16 -8.17 3.39
CA GLN A 98 19.39 -7.84 4.81
C GLN A 98 20.58 -6.89 5.01
N LEU A 99 21.73 -7.21 4.41
CA LEU A 99 22.94 -6.39 4.56
C LEU A 99 22.79 -5.00 3.94
N GLU A 100 22.17 -4.89 2.77
CA GLU A 100 21.93 -3.59 2.14
C GLU A 100 20.92 -2.75 2.92
N LEU A 101 19.90 -3.39 3.52
CA LEU A 101 18.96 -2.70 4.38
C LEU A 101 19.63 -2.18 5.66
N ILE A 102 20.54 -2.96 6.26
CA ILE A 102 21.32 -2.52 7.43
C ILE A 102 22.19 -1.31 7.07
N GLU A 103 22.88 -1.35 5.93
CA GLU A 103 23.70 -0.24 5.45
C GLU A 103 22.86 1.01 5.15
N LEU A 104 21.69 0.83 4.52
CA LEU A 104 20.73 1.90 4.24
C LEU A 104 20.23 2.55 5.54
N GLN A 105 19.83 1.75 6.52
CA GLN A 105 19.33 2.21 7.82
C GLN A 105 20.42 2.88 8.66
N SER A 106 21.67 2.43 8.55
CA SER A 106 22.82 2.97 9.30
C SER A 106 23.38 4.27 8.70
N SER A 107 23.00 4.62 7.47
CA SER A 107 23.53 5.79 6.78
C SER A 107 22.89 7.09 7.26
N GLN A 108 23.59 7.83 8.13
CA GLN A 108 23.13 9.12 8.65
C GLN A 108 22.85 10.16 7.55
N ALA A 109 23.58 10.10 6.43
CA ALA A 109 23.35 10.95 5.27
C ALA A 109 22.01 10.63 4.58
N VAL A 110 21.67 9.35 4.46
CA VAL A 110 20.38 8.90 3.89
C VAL A 110 19.24 9.22 4.84
N VAL A 111 19.40 8.94 6.14
CA VAL A 111 18.43 9.33 7.20
C VAL A 111 18.12 10.83 7.15
N SER A 112 19.15 11.66 7.02
CA SER A 112 18.98 13.13 7.00
C SER A 112 18.32 13.64 5.70
N LYS A 113 18.49 12.92 4.59
CA LYS A 113 17.86 13.24 3.28
C LYS A 113 16.43 12.69 3.19
N TYR A 114 16.14 11.57 3.86
CA TYR A 114 14.80 10.95 3.93
C TYR A 114 13.73 11.91 4.45
N ALA A 115 14.05 12.73 5.45
CA ALA A 115 13.12 13.74 5.95
C ALA A 115 12.78 14.83 4.92
N LYS A 116 13.55 14.94 3.84
CA LYS A 116 13.49 16.02 2.84
C LYS A 116 13.10 15.54 1.43
N VAL A 117 13.26 14.26 1.13
CA VAL A 117 13.08 13.66 -0.21
C VAL A 117 12.47 12.26 -0.08
N ARG A 118 11.66 11.82 -1.06
CA ARG A 118 11.11 10.47 -1.08
C ARG A 118 12.20 9.40 -1.14
N VAL A 119 12.04 8.33 -0.36
CA VAL A 119 12.96 7.18 -0.26
C VAL A 119 13.31 6.60 -1.61
N LEU A 120 12.30 6.34 -2.44
CA LEU A 120 12.47 5.73 -3.76
C LEU A 120 13.47 6.51 -4.61
N GLN A 121 13.40 7.84 -4.55
CA GLN A 121 14.34 8.71 -5.25
C GLN A 121 15.75 8.62 -4.66
N ILE A 122 15.88 8.52 -3.33
CA ILE A 122 17.18 8.36 -2.68
C ILE A 122 17.79 7.01 -3.05
N ILE A 123 17.02 5.91 -2.98
CA ILE A 123 17.48 4.55 -3.29
C ILE A 123 17.97 4.44 -4.74
N ILE A 124 17.24 5.02 -5.70
CA ILE A 124 17.63 5.05 -7.12
C ILE A 124 18.93 5.85 -7.32
N GLU A 125 19.10 6.95 -6.60
CA GLU A 125 20.31 7.79 -6.64
C GLU A 125 21.50 7.19 -5.83
N SER A 126 21.30 6.09 -5.10
CA SER A 126 22.26 5.57 -4.11
C SER A 126 23.04 4.34 -4.58
N LYS A 127 24.15 4.06 -3.87
CA LYS A 127 25.04 2.90 -4.04
C LYS A 127 24.45 1.58 -3.53
N PHE A 128 23.13 1.38 -3.55
CA PHE A 128 22.49 0.12 -3.14
C PHE A 128 22.04 -0.67 -4.37
N PRO A 129 22.95 -1.45 -4.99
CA PRO A 129 22.73 -2.02 -6.31
C PRO A 129 21.57 -3.02 -6.34
N LYS A 130 21.22 -3.70 -5.24
CA LYS A 130 20.06 -4.62 -5.24
C LYS A 130 18.73 -3.91 -5.08
N PHE A 131 18.73 -2.68 -4.56
CA PHE A 131 17.54 -1.81 -4.58
C PHE A 131 17.48 -0.90 -5.82
N ASN A 132 18.60 -0.75 -6.54
CA ASN A 132 18.69 0.09 -7.73
C ASN A 132 18.13 -0.65 -8.94
N ILE A 133 16.83 -0.51 -9.12
CA ILE A 133 16.18 -1.14 -10.25
C ILE A 133 16.15 -0.10 -11.35
N SER A 134 17.17 -0.17 -12.21
CA SER A 134 17.38 0.75 -13.31
C SER A 134 16.08 0.95 -14.11
N LEU A 135 15.42 2.09 -13.95
CA LEU A 135 14.28 2.51 -14.77
C LEU A 135 14.79 2.84 -16.18
N PRO A 136 14.61 2.03 -17.25
CA PRO A 136 14.96 2.49 -18.59
C PRO A 136 13.99 3.60 -18.96
N GLU A 137 14.55 4.66 -19.53
CA GLU A 137 13.97 6.01 -19.67
C GLU A 137 12.64 6.11 -20.44
N ASN A 138 12.04 5.01 -20.90
CA ASN A 138 10.79 5.04 -21.68
C ASN A 138 9.83 3.87 -21.42
N GLN A 139 9.86 3.23 -20.24
CA GLN A 139 8.83 2.27 -19.89
C GLN A 139 8.19 2.63 -18.54
N CYS A 140 6.94 3.08 -18.58
CA CYS A 140 6.07 3.07 -17.41
C CYS A 140 6.08 1.65 -16.83
N TYR A 141 6.45 1.56 -15.56
CA TYR A 141 6.79 0.33 -14.86
C TYR A 141 5.59 -0.55 -14.52
N VAL A 142 4.98 -1.09 -15.57
CA VAL A 142 4.32 -2.39 -15.58
C VAL A 142 5.37 -3.52 -15.56
N CYS A 143 6.66 -3.21 -15.76
CA CYS A 143 7.71 -4.20 -15.99
C CYS A 143 8.30 -4.86 -14.72
N PHE A 144 7.88 -4.46 -13.51
CA PHE A 144 8.33 -5.14 -12.29
C PHE A 144 7.65 -6.48 -12.01
N ILE A 145 6.50 -6.72 -12.65
CA ILE A 145 5.70 -7.94 -12.46
C ILE A 145 6.04 -9.00 -13.54
N LEU A 146 6.93 -8.72 -14.50
CA LEU A 146 7.21 -9.63 -15.63
C LEU A 146 8.50 -10.47 -15.50
N TYR A 147 9.25 -10.33 -14.40
CA TYR A 147 10.47 -11.14 -14.15
C TYR A 147 10.40 -11.99 -12.86
N MET A 148 9.18 -12.25 -12.39
CA MET A 148 8.80 -13.35 -11.48
C MET A 148 7.60 -14.07 -12.09
#